data_AF-F4Q7S4-F1
#
_entry.id   AF-F4Q7S4-F1
#
_cell.length_a   1.000
_cell.length_b   1.000
_cell.length_c   1.000
_cell.angle_alpha   90.00
_cell.angle_beta   90.00
_cell.angle_gamma   90.00
#
_symmetry.space_group_name_H-M   'P 1'
#
loop_
_entity.id
_entity.type
_entity.pdbx_description
1 polymer ?
#
loop_
_entity_poly.entity_id
_entity_poly.type
_entity_poly.pdbx_seq_one_letter_code
_entity_poly.pdbx_strand_id
1 'polypeptide(L)'
;MKHQLDHFILKIFVTLQLVTMKASTTITIMTDEGLSKVNGLAQIKPPQIVSRYGEYNIEFESSPISLRGADFWNKKVVPVISAYLERGGRRYFLPKGSVHCESNDSYLLVRMVFSEPPMYPLPL
;
A
#
# COMPACT_ATOMS: atom_id res chain seq x y z
N MET A 1 -16.22 -16.76 53.88
CA MET A 1 -16.19 -17.46 52.59
C MET A 1 -15.79 -16.45 51.53
N LYS A 2 -14.58 -16.56 50.96
CA LYS A 2 -14.08 -15.61 49.96
C LYS A 2 -14.65 -16.00 48.60
N HIS A 3 -15.43 -15.12 47.98
CA HIS A 3 -15.85 -15.25 46.59
C HIS A 3 -14.60 -15.10 45.71
N GLN A 4 -14.15 -16.20 45.10
CA GLN A 4 -13.30 -16.13 43.92
C GLN A 4 -14.19 -15.65 42.77
N LEU A 5 -13.99 -14.41 42.35
CA LEU A 5 -14.41 -13.95 41.04
C LEU A 5 -13.57 -14.71 40.03
N ASP A 6 -14.17 -15.73 39.41
CA ASP A 6 -13.63 -16.37 38.22
C ASP A 6 -13.44 -15.28 37.17
N HIS A 7 -12.18 -14.90 36.95
CA HIS A 7 -11.77 -14.06 35.84
C HIS A 7 -11.97 -14.87 34.57
N PHE A 8 -13.20 -14.83 34.03
CA PHE A 8 -13.46 -15.17 32.64
C PHE A 8 -12.72 -14.15 31.79
N ILE A 9 -11.45 -14.43 31.50
CA ILE A 9 -10.74 -13.77 30.40
C ILE A 9 -11.40 -14.31 29.15
N LEU A 10 -12.49 -13.66 28.74
CA LEU A 10 -12.95 -13.73 27.37
C LEU A 10 -11.79 -13.18 26.55
N LYS A 11 -10.94 -14.09 26.05
CA LYS A 11 -9.95 -13.80 25.02
C LYS A 11 -10.75 -13.44 23.76
N ILE A 12 -11.31 -12.24 23.76
CA ILE A 12 -11.71 -11.57 22.55
C ILE A 12 -10.39 -11.43 21.81
N PHE A 13 -10.13 -12.37 20.89
CA PHE A 13 -9.25 -12.16 19.77
C PHE A 13 -9.87 -11.00 18.98
N VAL A 14 -9.74 -9.78 19.49
CA VAL A 14 -9.67 -8.60 18.65
C VAL A 14 -8.39 -8.84 17.88
N THR A 15 -8.52 -9.61 16.81
CA THR A 15 -7.65 -9.48 15.66
C THR A 15 -7.73 -7.99 15.40
N LEU A 16 -6.70 -7.26 15.84
CA LEU A 16 -6.36 -5.95 15.32
C LEU A 16 -6.08 -6.20 13.83
N GLN A 17 -7.15 -6.43 13.07
CA GLN A 17 -7.20 -5.99 11.70
C GLN A 17 -6.91 -4.52 11.84
N LEU A 18 -5.66 -4.16 11.59
CA LEU A 18 -5.29 -2.82 11.17
C LEU A 18 -6.28 -2.52 10.04
N VAL A 19 -7.38 -1.86 10.40
CA VAL A 19 -8.35 -1.31 9.46
C VAL A 19 -7.57 -0.21 8.77
N THR A 20 -6.78 -0.60 7.78
CA THR A 20 -6.14 0.31 6.85
C THR A 20 -7.31 0.93 6.11
N MET A 21 -7.63 2.16 6.50
CA MET A 21 -8.81 2.84 5.98
C MET A 21 -8.55 3.12 4.51
N LYS A 22 -9.56 2.98 3.67
CA LYS A 22 -9.50 3.45 2.29
C LYS A 22 -9.51 4.99 2.30
N ALA A 23 -8.63 5.64 1.53
CA ALA A 23 -8.76 7.08 1.28
C ALA A 23 -8.20 7.48 -0.08
N SER A 24 -8.63 8.67 -0.53
CA SER A 24 -8.15 9.27 -1.77
C SER A 24 -6.63 9.37 -1.75
N THR A 25 -6.00 8.65 -2.66
CA THR A 25 -4.56 8.49 -2.73
C THR A 25 -4.15 8.66 -4.19
N THR A 26 -3.02 9.30 -4.36
CA THR A 26 -2.32 9.37 -5.64
C THR A 26 -0.98 8.71 -5.46
N ILE A 27 -0.55 7.86 -6.39
CA ILE A 27 0.85 7.46 -6.50
C ILE A 27 1.39 7.92 -7.85
N THR A 28 2.59 8.47 -7.81
CA THR A 28 3.36 8.86 -9.00
C THR A 28 4.64 8.04 -9.02
N ILE A 29 4.92 7.44 -10.16
CA ILE A 29 6.05 6.54 -10.37
C ILE A 29 6.82 7.01 -11.60
N MET A 30 8.12 7.20 -11.45
CA MET A 30 9.05 7.51 -12.53
C MET A 30 9.88 6.28 -12.85
N THR A 31 9.93 5.94 -14.14
CA THR A 31 10.74 4.86 -14.71
C THR A 31 11.61 5.42 -15.83
N ASP A 32 12.42 4.58 -16.47
CA ASP A 32 13.14 4.92 -17.70
C ASP A 32 12.22 5.17 -18.90
N GLU A 33 11.03 4.58 -18.88
CA GLU A 33 9.98 4.76 -19.90
C GLU A 33 9.14 6.04 -19.70
N GLY A 34 9.28 6.69 -18.54
CA GLY A 34 8.68 7.98 -18.25
C GLY A 34 7.93 8.02 -16.91
N LEU A 35 7.08 9.03 -16.79
CA LEU A 35 6.30 9.29 -15.58
C LEU A 35 4.87 8.78 -15.74
N SER A 36 4.38 8.05 -14.74
CA SER A 36 2.97 7.67 -14.65
C SER A 36 2.39 7.92 -13.28
N LYS A 37 1.08 8.12 -13.28
CA LYS A 37 0.30 8.49 -12.12
C LYS A 37 -0.98 7.66 -12.07
N VAL A 38 -1.28 7.12 -10.90
CA VAL A 38 -2.61 6.60 -10.60
C VAL A 38 -3.23 7.36 -9.43
N ASN A 39 -4.49 7.74 -9.59
CA ASN A 39 -5.32 8.37 -8.57
C ASN A 39 -6.56 7.52 -8.33
N GLY A 40 -6.94 7.34 -7.07
CA GLY A 40 -8.19 6.67 -6.72
C GLY A 40 -8.35 6.47 -5.23
N LEU A 41 -9.36 5.70 -4.86
CA LEU A 41 -9.58 5.29 -3.48
C LEU A 41 -8.68 4.09 -3.18
N ALA A 42 -7.67 4.27 -2.30
CA ALA A 42 -6.67 3.24 -2.04
C ALA A 42 -6.58 2.83 -0.57
N GLN A 43 -6.20 1.58 -0.35
CA GLN A 43 -5.81 1.00 0.94
C GLN A 43 -4.32 0.66 0.90
N ILE A 44 -3.56 1.10 1.90
CA ILE A 44 -2.13 0.78 2.02
C ILE A 44 -1.96 -0.29 3.09
N LYS A 45 -1.53 -1.50 2.71
CA LYS A 45 -1.31 -2.61 3.62
C LYS A 45 0.19 -2.80 3.87
N PRO A 46 0.62 -2.92 5.14
CA PRO A 46 1.99 -3.31 5.45
C PRO A 46 2.25 -4.76 4.97
N PRO A 47 3.51 -5.19 4.90
CA PRO A 47 3.85 -6.56 4.51
C PRO A 47 3.20 -7.55 5.49
N GLN A 48 2.53 -8.59 4.96
CA GLN A 48 1.83 -9.59 5.79
C GLN A 48 2.77 -10.60 6.46
N ILE A 49 4.00 -10.70 5.97
CA ILE A 49 5.04 -11.59 6.49
C ILE A 49 6.24 -10.72 6.83
N VAL A 50 7.03 -11.13 7.84
CA VAL A 50 8.30 -10.53 8.29
C VAL A 50 9.37 -10.62 7.18
N SER A 51 9.06 -10.11 5.99
CA SER A 51 10.02 -9.86 4.93
C SER A 51 10.91 -8.72 5.41
N ARG A 52 12.21 -8.97 5.45
CA ARG A 52 13.23 -8.03 5.97
C ARG A 52 13.38 -6.77 5.11
N TYR A 53 12.68 -6.67 3.99
CA TYR A 53 12.68 -5.52 3.09
C TYR A 53 11.23 -5.20 2.72
N GLY A 54 10.80 -3.98 3.04
CA GLY A 54 9.40 -3.59 3.18
C GLY A 54 8.60 -3.69 1.89
N GLU A 55 7.86 -4.79 1.72
CA GLU A 55 6.84 -4.86 0.69
C GLU A 55 5.59 -4.11 1.16
N TYR A 56 5.11 -3.16 0.37
CA TYR A 56 3.84 -2.49 0.65
C TYR A 56 2.88 -2.71 -0.50
N ASN A 57 1.69 -3.18 -0.16
CA ASN A 57 0.61 -3.34 -1.12
C ASN A 57 -0.25 -2.08 -1.06
N ILE A 58 -0.37 -1.41 -2.19
CA ILE A 58 -1.26 -0.26 -2.39
C ILE A 58 -2.37 -0.73 -3.32
N GLU A 59 -3.54 -0.99 -2.76
CA GLU A 59 -4.69 -1.50 -3.49
C GLU A 59 -5.65 -0.36 -3.81
N PHE A 60 -5.83 -0.06 -5.10
CA PHE A 60 -6.81 0.89 -5.61
C PHE A 60 -8.09 0.15 -6.03
N GLU A 61 -9.24 0.66 -5.60
CA GLU A 61 -10.56 0.15 -6.02
C GLU A 61 -10.85 0.58 -7.46
N SER A 62 -11.37 -0.34 -8.31
CA SER A 62 -11.48 -0.14 -9.78
C SER A 62 -12.29 1.09 -10.21
N SER A 63 -13.14 1.63 -9.34
CA SER A 63 -13.87 2.87 -9.59
C SER A 63 -13.98 3.72 -8.32
N PRO A 64 -13.50 4.97 -8.30
CA PRO A 64 -12.89 5.73 -9.40
C PRO A 64 -11.35 5.57 -9.44
N ILE A 65 -10.80 4.93 -10.48
CA ILE A 65 -9.36 4.99 -10.82
C ILE A 65 -9.16 5.93 -12.02
N SER A 66 -8.15 6.80 -11.94
CA SER A 66 -7.64 7.56 -13.07
C SER A 66 -6.16 7.23 -13.29
N LEU A 67 -5.84 6.65 -14.44
CA LEU A 67 -4.47 6.41 -14.90
C LEU A 67 -4.03 7.49 -15.89
N ARG A 68 -2.80 8.00 -15.75
CA ARG A 68 -2.17 8.96 -16.68
C ARG A 68 -0.68 8.66 -16.83
N GLY A 69 -0.10 8.93 -18.01
CA GLY A 69 1.34 8.84 -18.26
C GLY A 69 1.76 7.61 -19.07
N ALA A 70 3.02 7.18 -18.93
CA ALA A 70 3.57 6.02 -19.61
C ALA A 70 2.79 4.72 -19.29
N ASP A 71 2.59 3.85 -20.28
CA ASP A 71 1.84 2.62 -20.11
C ASP A 71 2.73 1.45 -19.64
N PHE A 72 3.15 1.50 -18.37
CA PHE A 72 3.83 0.39 -17.72
C PHE A 72 2.95 -0.35 -16.71
N TRP A 73 1.68 0.03 -16.56
CA TRP A 73 0.74 -0.61 -15.64
C TRP A 73 0.40 -2.05 -16.07
N ASN A 74 0.55 -2.34 -17.36
CA ASN A 74 0.36 -3.68 -17.94
C ASN A 74 1.59 -4.58 -17.78
N LYS A 75 2.69 -4.09 -17.19
CA LYS A 75 3.94 -4.84 -17.02
C LYS A 75 3.98 -5.55 -15.67
N LYS A 76 4.53 -6.77 -15.67
CA LYS A 76 4.63 -7.62 -14.47
C LYS A 76 5.54 -7.04 -13.39
N VAL A 77 6.69 -6.47 -13.78
CA VAL A 77 7.69 -5.89 -12.88
C VAL A 77 8.31 -4.70 -13.57
N VAL A 78 8.35 -3.55 -12.90
CA VAL A 78 8.91 -2.31 -13.45
C VAL A 78 9.92 -1.73 -12.45
N PRO A 79 11.19 -1.54 -12.84
CA PRO A 79 12.18 -0.85 -12.02
C PRO A 79 11.79 0.61 -11.81
N VAL A 80 11.89 1.09 -10.58
CA VAL A 80 11.47 2.46 -10.22
C VAL A 80 12.70 3.34 -10.00
N ILE A 81 12.78 4.46 -10.72
CA ILE A 81 13.79 5.51 -10.49
C ILE A 81 13.41 6.32 -9.24
N SER A 82 12.16 6.74 -9.16
CA SER A 82 11.58 7.40 -7.99
C SER A 82 10.08 7.19 -7.92
N ALA A 83 9.52 7.17 -6.71
CA ALA A 83 8.08 7.14 -6.52
C ALA A 83 7.68 7.93 -5.28
N TYR A 84 6.46 8.45 -5.27
CA TYR A 84 5.86 9.06 -4.10
C TYR A 84 4.35 8.86 -4.09
N LEU A 85 3.78 8.88 -2.89
CA LEU A 85 2.33 8.91 -2.68
C LEU A 85 1.88 10.28 -2.16
N GLU A 86 0.68 10.69 -2.51
CA GLU A 86 0.01 11.89 -1.98
C GLU A 86 -1.30 11.47 -1.31
N ARG A 87 -1.44 11.77 -0.02
CA ARG A 87 -2.60 11.43 0.80
C ARG A 87 -2.80 12.51 1.88
N GLY A 88 -4.03 13.01 2.02
CA GLY A 88 -4.34 14.06 3.01
C GLY A 88 -3.53 15.36 2.85
N GLY A 89 -3.21 15.74 1.61
CA GLY A 89 -2.40 16.93 1.31
C GLY A 89 -0.90 16.79 1.60
N ARG A 90 -0.43 15.60 2.00
CA ARG A 90 0.98 15.30 2.27
C ARG A 90 1.56 14.39 1.21
N ARG A 91 2.84 14.59 0.90
CA ARG A 91 3.62 13.74 -0.01
C ARG A 91 4.57 12.86 0.80
N TYR A 92 4.59 11.57 0.49
CA TYR A 92 5.50 10.60 1.10
C TYR A 92 6.32 9.94 0.01
N PHE A 93 7.63 10.16 0.04
CA PHE A 93 8.56 9.57 -0.93
C PHE A 93 8.79 8.09 -0.59
N LEU A 94 8.69 7.25 -1.61
CA LEU A 94 8.93 5.82 -1.51
C LEU A 94 10.40 5.52 -1.81
N PRO A 95 11.03 4.56 -1.10
CA PRO A 95 12.38 4.11 -1.42
C PRO A 95 12.50 3.57 -2.85
N LYS A 96 13.75 3.45 -3.31
CA LYS A 96 14.05 2.73 -4.55
C LYS A 96 13.61 1.27 -4.45
N GLY A 97 13.32 0.68 -5.60
CA GLY A 97 12.86 -0.70 -5.69
C GLY A 97 12.19 -1.01 -7.02
N SER A 98 11.23 -1.91 -6.97
CA SER A 98 10.39 -2.27 -8.12
C SER A 98 8.91 -2.11 -7.77
N VAL A 99 8.11 -1.90 -8.81
CA VAL A 99 6.65 -1.97 -8.73
C VAL A 99 6.15 -3.18 -9.50
N HIS A 100 5.22 -3.90 -8.90
CA HIS A 100 4.46 -4.98 -9.51
C HIS A 100 3.02 -4.52 -9.64
N CYS A 101 2.51 -4.51 -10.87
CA CYS A 101 1.16 -4.06 -11.17
C CYS A 101 0.30 -5.26 -11.55
N GLU A 102 -0.82 -5.43 -10.86
CA GLU A 102 -1.83 -6.43 -11.17
C GLU A 102 -3.17 -5.70 -11.30
N SER A 103 -3.82 -5.81 -12.45
CA SER A 103 -5.14 -5.20 -12.69
C SER A 103 -6.16 -6.28 -13.01
N ASN A 104 -7.37 -6.13 -12.46
CA ASN A 104 -8.55 -6.88 -12.88
C ASN A 104 -9.79 -5.98 -12.83
N ASP A 105 -10.96 -6.54 -13.11
CA ASP A 105 -12.25 -5.81 -13.18
C ASP A 105 -12.62 -5.08 -11.87
N SER A 106 -12.06 -5.50 -10.73
CA SER A 106 -12.42 -5.03 -9.39
C SER A 106 -11.37 -4.15 -8.70
N TYR A 107 -10.11 -4.22 -9.10
CA TYR A 107 -9.04 -3.44 -8.50
C TYR A 107 -7.80 -3.27 -9.38
N LEU A 108 -6.98 -2.30 -9.02
CA LEU A 108 -5.57 -2.21 -9.41
C LEU A 108 -4.70 -2.37 -8.16
N LEU A 109 -3.91 -3.43 -8.12
CA LEU A 109 -2.94 -3.69 -7.07
C LEU A 109 -1.58 -3.20 -7.54
N VAL A 110 -1.02 -2.28 -6.76
CA VAL A 110 0.33 -1.76 -6.92
C VAL A 110 1.14 -2.27 -5.73
N ARG A 111 1.93 -3.32 -5.96
CA ARG A 111 2.85 -3.86 -4.95
C ARG A 111 4.23 -3.24 -5.15
N MET A 112 4.65 -2.44 -4.18
CA MET A 112 5.98 -1.87 -4.14
C MET A 112 6.91 -2.79 -3.34
N VAL A 113 8.00 -3.23 -3.95
CA VAL A 113 9.05 -4.01 -3.29
C VAL A 113 10.25 -3.09 -3.13
N PHE A 114 10.50 -2.62 -1.91
CA PHE A 114 11.59 -1.70 -1.64
C PHE A 114 12.92 -2.42 -1.49
N SER A 115 13.99 -1.85 -2.05
CA SER A 115 15.36 -2.31 -1.79
C SER A 115 15.88 -1.85 -0.42
N GLU A 116 15.20 -0.89 0.20
CA GLU A 116 15.56 -0.24 1.46
C GLU A 116 14.30 0.06 2.29
N PRO A 117 14.36 0.11 3.63
CA PRO A 117 13.19 0.47 4.44
C PRO A 117 12.72 1.91 4.15
N PRO A 118 11.40 2.19 4.25
CA PRO A 118 10.90 3.55 4.09
C PRO A 118 11.41 4.46 5.21
N MET A 119 11.83 5.68 4.85
CA MET A 119 12.35 6.66 5.82
C MET A 119 11.30 7.09 6.84
N TYR A 120 10.02 6.99 6.49
CA TYR A 120 8.89 7.33 7.35
C TYR A 120 7.80 6.25 7.22
N PRO A 121 6.98 6.02 8.26
CA PRO A 121 5.81 5.17 8.14
C PRO A 121 4.88 5.67 7.02
N LEU A 122 4.43 4.74 6.17
CA LEU A 122 3.43 5.05 5.16
C LEU A 122 2.07 5.30 5.85
N PRO A 123 1.23 6.21 5.32
CA PRO A 123 -0.06 6.51 5.92
C PRO A 123 -1.01 5.34 5.65
N LEU A 124 -1.16 4.47 6.65
CA LEU A 124 -2.05 3.30 6.66
C LEU A 124 -3.53 3.71 6.53
#